data_AF-A0A952V3S8-F1
#
_entry.id   AF-A0A952V3S8-F1
#
_cell.length_a   1.000
_cell.length_b   1.000
_cell.length_c   1.000
_cell.angle_alpha   90.00
_cell.angle_beta   90.00
_cell.angle_gamma   90.00
#
_symmetry.space_group_name_H-M   'P 1'
#
loop_
_entity.id
_entity.type
_entity.pdbx_description
1 polymer ?
#
loop_
_entity_poly.entity_id
_entity_poly.type
_entity_poly.pdbx_seq_one_letter_code
_entity_poly.pdbx_strand_id
1 'polypeptide(L)'
;MAPLAKLVNILLGVCSVYSLWVIIDRFFALRSVRGKSVKFVLGLRDQLRSKNLDGAMNLSTHMNDSPVGRLVRDALTEFKEGGDMLRAKGGHDSEYDPIEAIERVIERNKEREIADLKRGLGGLASISSAAPFIGLFGTVVGIINAFQSMAATGQGGLGAVSAGISEALFTTAVGLVVAIPAVMTFNYYSTQIERYTVDMNGVGSELVSFIMREAMNVPAHVPGRSHHPPQHPSHPPHGSVPPQQPYGSQHPPPYGSQHPAPINPHAPTSVHPQAGGSGYPPPGYPPR
;
A
#
# COMPACT_ATOMS: atom_id res chain seq x y z
N MET A 1 29.74 38.64 4.66
CA MET A 1 29.09 37.43 5.21
C MET A 1 29.70 36.91 6.50
N ALA A 2 28.92 36.96 7.57
CA ALA A 2 29.19 36.26 8.83
C ALA A 2 29.34 34.73 8.59
N PRO A 3 30.21 34.03 9.35
CA PRO A 3 30.50 32.62 9.14
C PRO A 3 29.23 31.75 9.23
N LEU A 4 28.30 32.10 10.13
CA LEU A 4 27.06 31.36 10.33
C LEU A 4 26.08 31.51 9.15
N ALA A 5 25.98 32.70 8.55
CA ALA A 5 25.14 32.91 7.36
C ALA A 5 25.65 32.12 6.14
N LYS A 6 26.98 32.00 5.98
CA LYS A 6 27.58 31.14 4.95
C LYS A 6 27.20 29.68 5.15
N LEU A 7 27.24 29.20 6.41
CA LEU A 7 26.85 27.83 6.74
C LEU A 7 25.38 27.56 6.39
N VAL A 8 24.48 28.48 6.71
CA VAL A 8 23.06 28.38 6.35
C VAL A 8 22.87 28.26 4.83
N ASN A 9 23.55 29.09 4.04
CA ASN A 9 23.48 29.03 2.58
C ASN A 9 24.06 27.72 2.02
N ILE A 10 25.16 27.20 2.58
CA ILE A 10 25.71 25.91 2.19
C ILE A 10 24.71 24.78 2.48
N LEU A 11 24.11 24.79 3.67
CA LEU A 11 23.08 23.81 4.04
C LEU A 11 21.89 23.84 3.09
N LEU A 12 21.36 25.04 2.78
CA LEU A 12 20.28 25.22 1.81
C LEU A 12 20.69 24.73 0.41
N GLY A 13 21.96 24.96 0.01
CA GLY A 13 22.52 24.45 -1.23
C GLY A 13 22.51 22.92 -1.29
N VAL A 14 22.92 22.24 -0.22
CA VAL A 14 22.88 20.77 -0.12
C VAL A 14 21.44 20.25 -0.20
N CYS A 15 20.51 20.88 0.52
CA CYS A 15 19.08 20.55 0.45
C CYS A 15 18.53 20.73 -0.97
N SER A 16 18.95 21.78 -1.68
CA SER A 16 18.57 22.04 -3.07
C SER A 16 19.06 20.98 -4.04
N VAL A 17 20.34 20.58 -3.92
CA VAL A 17 20.91 19.52 -4.76
C VAL A 17 20.21 18.19 -4.51
N TYR A 18 19.96 17.84 -3.24
CA TYR A 18 19.22 16.64 -2.89
C TYR A 18 17.78 16.67 -3.43
N SER A 19 17.06 17.79 -3.28
CA SER A 19 15.69 17.89 -3.77
C SER A 19 15.62 17.74 -5.28
N LEU A 20 16.52 18.39 -6.03
CA LEU A 20 16.60 18.24 -7.49
C LEU A 20 16.94 16.81 -7.91
N TRP A 21 17.87 16.15 -7.22
CA TRP A 21 18.18 14.75 -7.48
C TRP A 21 16.96 13.84 -7.30
N VAL A 22 16.21 13.99 -6.20
CA VAL A 22 14.96 13.23 -5.98
C VAL A 22 13.91 13.54 -7.05
N ILE A 23 13.75 14.80 -7.44
CA ILE A 23 12.80 15.20 -8.48
C ILE A 23 13.13 14.50 -9.80
N ILE A 24 14.40 14.49 -10.20
CA ILE A 24 14.84 13.83 -11.44
C ILE A 24 14.63 12.31 -11.36
N ASP A 25 15.05 11.67 -10.25
CA ASP A 25 14.85 10.22 -10.02
C ASP A 25 13.36 9.84 -10.16
N ARG A 26 12.47 10.61 -9.52
CA ARG A 26 11.02 10.36 -9.55
C ARG A 26 10.39 10.64 -10.89
N PHE A 27 10.85 11.67 -11.60
CA PHE A 27 10.37 11.96 -12.95
C PHE A 27 10.60 10.77 -13.90
N PHE A 28 11.80 10.17 -13.86
CA PHE A 28 12.09 8.99 -14.68
C PHE A 28 11.34 7.75 -14.20
N ALA A 29 11.24 7.52 -12.88
CA ALA A 29 10.49 6.40 -12.33
C ALA A 29 9.01 6.43 -12.77
N LEU A 30 8.30 7.54 -12.58
CA LEU A 30 6.89 7.68 -12.95
C LEU A 30 6.66 7.62 -14.46
N ARG A 31 7.59 8.17 -15.25
CA ARG A 31 7.51 8.10 -16.71
C ARG A 31 7.68 6.66 -17.22
N SER A 32 8.58 5.89 -16.59
CA SER A 32 8.78 4.47 -16.91
C SER A 32 7.53 3.64 -16.61
N VAL A 33 6.92 3.85 -15.43
CA VAL A 33 5.72 3.09 -15.01
C VAL A 33 4.53 3.33 -15.93
N ARG A 34 4.22 4.60 -16.28
CA ARG A 34 3.08 4.92 -17.17
C ARG A 34 3.19 4.28 -18.56
N GLY A 35 4.37 4.28 -19.17
CA GLY A 35 4.55 3.77 -20.53
C GLY A 35 4.51 2.24 -20.63
N LYS A 36 4.93 1.54 -19.58
CA LYS A 36 5.07 0.08 -19.58
C LYS A 36 3.80 -0.64 -19.10
N SER A 37 3.04 -0.05 -18.18
CA SER A 37 1.79 -0.65 -17.68
C SER A 37 0.69 -0.76 -18.73
N VAL A 38 0.52 0.24 -19.60
CA VAL A 38 -0.55 0.23 -20.63
C VAL A 38 -0.36 -0.92 -21.63
N LYS A 39 0.87 -1.12 -22.13
CA LYS A 39 1.18 -2.20 -23.08
C LYS A 39 1.03 -3.58 -22.44
N PHE A 40 1.42 -3.70 -21.17
CA PHE A 40 1.31 -4.95 -20.43
C PHE A 40 -0.16 -5.33 -20.18
N VAL A 41 -0.99 -4.40 -19.71
CA VAL A 41 -2.42 -4.67 -19.45
C VAL A 41 -3.16 -5.06 -20.73
N LEU A 42 -2.87 -4.39 -21.86
CA LEU A 42 -3.46 -4.75 -23.15
C LEU A 42 -3.07 -6.18 -23.58
N GLY A 43 -1.78 -6.51 -23.52
CA GLY A 43 -1.30 -7.85 -23.88
C GLY A 43 -1.78 -8.96 -22.92
N LEU A 44 -1.87 -8.65 -21.62
CA LEU A 44 -2.39 -9.58 -20.62
C LEU A 44 -3.88 -9.86 -20.86
N ARG A 45 -4.68 -8.84 -21.18
CA ARG A 45 -6.11 -9.01 -21.43
C ARG A 45 -6.39 -9.91 -22.64
N ASP A 46 -5.55 -9.83 -23.67
CA ASP A 46 -5.64 -10.69 -24.85
C ASP A 46 -5.28 -12.15 -24.52
N GLN A 47 -4.22 -12.37 -23.72
CA GLN A 47 -3.81 -13.71 -23.30
C GLN A 47 -4.81 -14.36 -22.32
N LEU A 48 -5.31 -13.62 -21.33
CA LEU A 48 -6.32 -14.12 -20.39
C LEU A 48 -7.65 -14.44 -21.09
N ARG A 49 -8.05 -13.67 -22.11
CA ARG A 49 -9.21 -14.00 -22.95
C ARG A 49 -9.05 -15.31 -23.72
N SER A 50 -7.82 -15.65 -24.12
CA SER A 50 -7.50 -16.89 -24.81
C SER A 50 -7.33 -18.11 -23.88
N LYS A 51 -7.54 -17.94 -22.56
CA LYS A 51 -7.29 -18.97 -21.52
C LYS A 51 -5.86 -19.54 -21.53
N ASN A 52 -4.91 -18.84 -22.16
CA ASN A 52 -3.53 -19.30 -22.26
C ASN A 52 -2.73 -18.79 -21.05
N LEU A 53 -2.81 -19.51 -19.93
CA LEU A 53 -2.09 -19.16 -18.70
C LEU A 53 -0.57 -19.22 -18.88
N ASP A 54 -0.07 -20.14 -19.70
CA ASP A 54 1.36 -20.22 -20.05
C ASP A 54 1.81 -19.01 -20.88
N GLY A 55 0.96 -18.54 -21.80
CA GLY A 55 1.18 -17.31 -22.56
C GLY A 55 1.19 -16.06 -21.69
N ALA A 56 0.30 -15.99 -20.70
CA ALA A 56 0.28 -14.91 -19.71
C ALA A 56 1.52 -14.91 -18.80
N MET A 57 2.00 -16.08 -18.39
CA MET A 57 3.22 -16.26 -17.59
C MET A 57 4.50 -15.94 -18.41
N ASN A 58 4.52 -16.28 -19.69
CA ASN A 58 5.66 -15.99 -20.56
C ASN A 58 5.73 -14.48 -20.87
N LEU A 59 4.58 -13.84 -21.09
CA LEU A 59 4.47 -12.39 -21.26
C LEU A 59 4.87 -11.61 -19.99
N SER A 60 4.48 -12.08 -18.81
CA SER A 60 4.87 -11.45 -17.54
C SER A 60 6.37 -11.60 -17.26
N THR A 61 6.98 -12.72 -17.66
CA THR A 61 8.44 -12.95 -17.56
C THR A 61 9.24 -12.07 -18.52
N HIS A 62 8.75 -11.86 -19.74
CA HIS A 62 9.42 -11.02 -20.74
C HIS A 62 9.17 -9.51 -20.55
N MET A 63 8.08 -9.11 -19.89
CA MET A 63 7.75 -7.72 -19.54
C MET A 63 8.02 -7.39 -18.06
N ASN A 64 9.12 -7.91 -17.51
CA ASN A 64 9.59 -7.70 -16.11
C ASN A 64 9.82 -6.24 -15.69
N ASP A 65 9.78 -5.33 -16.66
CA ASP A 65 9.98 -3.90 -16.48
C ASP A 65 8.69 -3.14 -16.09
N SER A 66 7.52 -3.77 -16.22
CA SER A 66 6.25 -3.20 -15.78
C SER A 66 5.93 -3.68 -14.37
N PRO A 67 5.56 -2.79 -13.43
CA PRO A 67 5.19 -3.22 -12.09
C PRO A 67 3.99 -4.17 -12.06
N VAL A 68 3.03 -3.96 -12.96
CA VAL A 68 1.87 -4.85 -13.13
C VAL A 68 2.33 -6.23 -13.62
N GLY A 69 3.37 -6.28 -14.44
CA GLY A 69 3.98 -7.53 -14.90
C GLY A 69 4.61 -8.34 -13.77
N ARG A 70 5.29 -7.66 -12.84
CA ARG A 70 5.85 -8.30 -11.63
C ARG A 70 4.74 -8.85 -10.73
N LEU A 71 3.69 -8.08 -10.51
CA LEU A 71 2.54 -8.50 -9.70
C LEU A 71 1.87 -9.75 -10.27
N VAL A 72 1.64 -9.79 -11.58
CA VAL A 72 1.02 -10.93 -12.27
C VAL A 72 1.94 -12.15 -12.27
N ARG A 73 3.25 -11.98 -12.50
CA ARG A 73 4.21 -13.07 -12.43
C ARG A 73 4.22 -13.72 -11.05
N ASP A 74 4.33 -12.92 -10.00
CA ASP A 74 4.43 -13.43 -8.64
C ASP A 74 3.11 -14.09 -8.21
N ALA A 75 1.96 -13.52 -8.59
CA ALA A 75 0.64 -14.14 -8.35
C ALA A 75 0.48 -15.48 -9.07
N LEU A 76 0.92 -15.58 -10.34
CA LEU A 76 0.86 -16.82 -11.12
C LEU A 76 1.85 -17.88 -10.61
N THR A 77 3.01 -17.45 -10.10
CA THR A 77 4.00 -18.34 -9.49
C THR A 77 3.43 -18.95 -8.20
N GLU A 78 2.85 -18.12 -7.32
CA GLU A 78 2.19 -18.58 -6.10
C GLU A 78 1.01 -19.52 -6.42
N PHE A 79 0.20 -19.20 -7.44
CA PHE A 79 -0.90 -20.08 -7.86
C PHE A 79 -0.40 -21.47 -8.28
N LYS A 80 0.70 -21.54 -9.02
CA LYS A 80 1.30 -22.79 -9.48
C LYS A 80 1.89 -23.59 -8.32
N GLU A 81 2.67 -22.94 -7.46
CA GLU A 81 3.30 -23.57 -6.29
C GLU A 81 2.25 -24.03 -5.27
N GLY A 82 1.24 -23.20 -4.98
CA GLY A 82 0.12 -23.54 -4.11
C GLY A 82 -0.72 -24.72 -4.64
N GLY A 83 -0.96 -24.75 -5.96
CA GLY A 83 -1.63 -25.87 -6.63
C GLY A 83 -0.87 -27.20 -6.52
N ASP A 84 0.46 -27.15 -6.64
CA ASP A 84 1.32 -28.33 -6.48
C ASP A 84 1.36 -28.82 -5.02
N MET A 85 1.35 -27.90 -4.04
CA MET A 85 1.27 -28.25 -2.61
C MET A 85 -0.07 -28.89 -2.22
N LEU A 86 -1.19 -28.40 -2.76
CA LEU A 86 -2.52 -28.98 -2.55
C LEU A 86 -2.64 -30.38 -3.16
N ARG A 87 -2.07 -30.58 -4.35
CA ARG A 87 -1.99 -31.91 -4.99
C ARG A 87 -1.11 -32.89 -4.22
N ALA A 88 0.00 -32.42 -3.65
CA ALA A 88 0.90 -33.26 -2.86
C ALA A 88 0.31 -33.67 -1.50
N LYS A 89 -0.56 -32.85 -0.89
CA LYS A 89 -1.16 -33.09 0.44
C LYS A 89 -2.52 -33.81 0.44
N GLY A 90 -3.03 -34.25 -0.71
CA GLY A 90 -4.25 -35.07 -0.77
C GLY A 90 -5.57 -34.33 -0.51
N GLY A 91 -5.59 -33.00 -0.68
CA GLY A 91 -6.81 -32.23 -0.95
C GLY A 91 -7.87 -32.04 0.14
N HIS A 92 -7.69 -32.52 1.38
CA HIS A 92 -8.77 -32.48 2.39
C HIS A 92 -8.42 -31.91 3.78
N ASP A 93 -7.15 -31.74 4.15
CA ASP A 93 -6.72 -31.29 5.49
C ASP A 93 -5.81 -30.04 5.47
N SER A 94 -5.76 -29.29 4.37
CA SER A 94 -4.97 -28.05 4.34
C SER A 94 -5.82 -26.85 4.73
N GLU A 95 -5.48 -26.20 5.86
CA GLU A 95 -5.87 -24.82 6.22
C GLU A 95 -5.43 -23.77 5.16
N TYR A 96 -4.73 -24.20 4.11
CA TYR A 96 -4.25 -23.37 3.01
C TYR A 96 -5.37 -23.11 2.00
N ASP A 97 -5.87 -21.87 2.00
CA ASP A 97 -6.68 -21.35 0.90
C ASP A 97 -5.76 -20.76 -0.19
N PRO A 98 -5.66 -21.39 -1.38
CA PRO A 98 -4.84 -20.87 -2.47
C PRO A 98 -5.27 -19.49 -2.95
N ILE A 99 -6.54 -19.10 -2.77
CA ILE A 99 -7.03 -17.78 -3.11
C ILE A 99 -6.49 -16.74 -2.13
N GLU A 100 -6.54 -17.03 -0.82
CA GLU A 100 -5.98 -16.16 0.22
C GLU A 100 -4.45 -15.99 0.03
N ALA A 101 -3.75 -17.06 -0.37
CA ALA A 101 -2.32 -16.99 -0.67
C ALA A 101 -2.01 -16.03 -1.84
N ILE A 102 -2.80 -16.09 -2.91
CA ILE A 102 -2.66 -15.19 -4.07
C ILE A 102 -2.96 -13.74 -3.68
N GLU A 103 -4.06 -13.50 -2.95
CA GLU A 103 -4.40 -12.16 -2.45
C GLU A 103 -3.26 -11.57 -1.61
N ARG A 104 -2.66 -12.39 -0.74
CA ARG A 104 -1.52 -11.98 0.09
C ARG A 104 -0.28 -11.62 -0.73
N VAL A 105 0.02 -12.38 -1.79
CA VAL A 105 1.15 -12.08 -2.69
C VAL A 105 0.92 -10.79 -3.48
N ILE A 106 -0.30 -10.61 -3.99
CA ILE A 106 -0.72 -9.38 -4.69
C ILE A 106 -0.57 -8.16 -3.76
N GLU A 107 -1.08 -8.25 -2.54
CA GLU A 107 -1.02 -7.16 -1.57
C GLU A 107 0.42 -6.79 -1.21
N ARG A 108 1.24 -7.80 -0.89
CA ARG A 108 2.66 -7.59 -0.56
C ARG A 108 3.43 -6.92 -1.71
N ASN A 109 3.14 -7.31 -2.95
CA ASN A 109 3.80 -6.72 -4.11
C ASN A 109 3.33 -5.29 -4.39
N LYS A 110 2.04 -5.03 -4.19
CA LYS A 110 1.49 -3.68 -4.25
C LYS A 110 2.16 -2.77 -3.24
N GLU A 111 2.26 -3.20 -1.98
CA GLU A 111 2.94 -2.43 -0.92
C GLU A 111 4.40 -2.12 -1.27
N ARG A 112 5.14 -3.11 -1.79
CA ARG A 112 6.53 -2.93 -2.22
C ARG A 112 6.66 -1.90 -3.33
N GLU A 113 5.83 -2.00 -4.36
CA GLU A 113 5.86 -1.08 -5.49
C GLU A 113 5.51 0.36 -5.06
N ILE A 114 4.48 0.51 -4.22
CA ILE A 114 4.10 1.82 -3.66
C ILE A 114 5.23 2.40 -2.81
N ALA A 115 5.89 1.57 -1.99
CA ALA A 115 7.03 2.00 -1.18
C ALA A 115 8.20 2.49 -2.06
N ASP A 116 8.51 1.77 -3.14
CA ASP A 116 9.55 2.15 -4.10
C ASP A 116 9.22 3.47 -4.81
N LEU A 117 7.95 3.70 -5.15
CA LEU A 117 7.50 4.97 -5.73
C LEU A 117 7.58 6.13 -4.73
N LYS A 118 7.33 5.87 -3.43
CA LYS A 118 7.41 6.87 -2.35
C LYS A 118 8.85 7.21 -1.94
N ARG A 119 9.86 6.48 -2.41
CA ARG A 119 11.25 6.64 -1.97
C ARG A 119 11.75 8.09 -2.16
N GLY A 120 12.25 8.74 -1.10
CA GLY A 120 12.74 10.11 -1.16
C GLY A 120 11.66 11.22 -1.12
N LEU A 121 10.37 10.91 -1.26
CA LEU A 121 9.30 11.91 -1.09
C LEU A 121 9.28 12.48 0.34
N GLY A 122 9.59 11.66 1.34
CA GLY A 122 9.72 12.13 2.73
C GLY A 122 10.79 13.23 2.86
N GLY A 123 11.90 13.11 2.14
CA GLY A 123 12.94 14.14 2.12
C GLY A 123 12.47 15.44 1.45
N LEU A 124 11.74 15.34 0.33
CA LEU A 124 11.10 16.52 -0.29
C LEU A 124 10.11 17.19 0.66
N ALA A 125 9.28 16.41 1.37
CA ALA A 125 8.34 16.93 2.36
C ALA A 125 9.07 17.69 3.47
N SER A 126 10.11 17.10 4.07
CA SER A 126 10.90 17.75 5.12
C SER A 126 11.62 19.00 4.63
N ILE A 127 12.23 18.98 3.45
CA ILE A 127 12.90 20.16 2.89
C ILE A 127 11.89 21.28 2.61
N SER A 128 10.72 20.93 2.08
CA SER A 128 9.68 21.90 1.77
C SER A 128 9.15 22.64 3.00
N SER A 129 9.08 21.97 4.15
CA SER A 129 8.65 22.59 5.40
C SER A 129 9.80 23.27 6.15
N ALA A 130 11.01 22.72 6.12
CA ALA A 130 12.13 23.24 6.89
C ALA A 130 12.92 24.37 6.21
N ALA A 131 13.10 24.34 4.88
CA ALA A 131 13.93 25.31 4.16
C ALA A 131 13.52 26.78 4.35
N PRO A 132 12.24 27.16 4.41
CA PRO A 132 11.83 28.54 4.72
C PRO A 132 12.30 28.99 6.09
N PHE A 133 12.21 28.12 7.10
CA PHE A 133 12.64 28.42 8.47
C PHE A 133 14.16 28.47 8.59
N ILE A 134 14.88 27.62 7.84
CA ILE A 134 16.34 27.69 7.75
C ILE A 134 16.78 29.04 7.14
N GLY A 135 16.11 29.51 6.08
CA GLY A 135 16.34 30.83 5.50
C GLY A 135 16.05 31.97 6.50
N LEU A 136 14.89 31.91 7.17
CA LEU A 136 14.49 32.87 8.20
C LEU A 136 15.52 32.93 9.35
N PHE A 137 16.02 31.78 9.81
CA PHE A 137 17.09 31.73 10.79
C PHE A 137 18.35 32.46 10.29
N GLY A 138 18.73 32.25 9.02
CA GLY A 138 19.80 32.98 8.36
C GLY A 138 19.60 34.50 8.39
N THR A 139 18.36 34.99 8.17
CA THR A 139 18.09 36.44 8.29
C THR A 139 18.30 36.96 9.70
N VAL A 140 17.79 36.26 10.71
CA VAL A 140 17.90 36.69 12.12
C VAL A 140 19.36 36.81 12.51
N VAL A 141 20.16 35.79 12.18
CA VAL A 141 21.61 35.78 12.40
C VAL A 141 22.31 36.91 11.64
N GLY A 142 21.97 37.13 10.37
CA GLY A 142 22.59 38.17 9.55
C GLY A 142 22.35 39.57 10.10
N ILE A 143 21.12 39.85 10.52
CA ILE A 143 20.74 41.14 11.13
C ILE A 143 21.47 41.34 12.46
N ILE A 144 21.53 40.32 13.33
CA ILE A 144 22.28 40.39 14.60
C ILE A 144 23.75 40.76 14.35
N ASN A 145 24.40 40.10 13.39
CA ASN A 145 25.80 40.40 13.06
C ASN A 145 25.99 41.80 12.49
N ALA A 146 25.05 42.30 11.68
CA ALA A 146 25.10 43.66 11.14
C ALA A 146 25.08 44.71 12.26
N PHE A 147 24.16 44.58 13.22
CA PHE A 147 24.08 45.49 14.36
C PHE A 147 25.27 45.37 15.31
N GLN A 148 25.81 44.17 15.54
CA GLN A 148 27.03 43.99 16.33
C GLN A 148 28.24 44.68 15.69
N SER A 149 28.39 44.59 14.37
CA SER A 149 29.47 45.27 13.64
C SER A 149 29.34 46.81 13.71
N MET A 150 28.12 47.33 13.61
CA MET A 150 27.84 48.76 13.78
C MET A 150 28.21 49.23 15.19
N ALA A 151 27.85 48.46 16.22
CA ALA A 151 28.21 48.76 17.60
C ALA A 151 29.73 48.73 17.85
N ALA A 152 30.44 47.75 17.27
CA ALA A 152 31.88 47.59 17.43
C ALA A 152 32.71 48.69 16.73
N THR A 153 32.23 49.18 15.58
CA THR A 153 32.91 50.23 14.81
C THR A 153 32.60 51.64 15.30
N GLY A 154 31.54 51.81 16.10
CA GLY A 154 31.05 53.12 16.53
C GLY A 154 30.50 53.98 15.39
N GLN A 155 30.46 53.47 14.16
CA GLN A 155 29.93 54.14 12.98
C GLN A 155 28.46 53.78 12.83
N GLY A 156 27.58 54.74 13.10
CA GLY A 156 26.14 54.59 12.92
C GLY A 156 25.66 54.87 11.49
N GLY A 157 24.36 54.71 11.28
CA GLY A 157 23.68 55.06 10.04
C GLY A 157 23.41 53.87 9.11
N LEU A 158 22.54 54.08 8.12
CA LEU A 158 22.06 53.03 7.21
C LEU A 158 23.20 52.33 6.44
N GLY A 159 24.24 53.09 6.06
CA GLY A 159 25.39 52.54 5.34
C GLY A 159 26.09 51.41 6.09
N ALA A 160 26.25 51.56 7.41
CA ALA A 160 26.97 50.60 8.26
C ALA A 160 26.30 49.22 8.36
N VAL A 161 24.98 49.14 8.20
CA VAL A 161 24.21 47.90 8.32
C VAL A 161 23.65 47.38 7.00
N SER A 162 23.57 48.24 5.97
CA SER A 162 22.91 47.95 4.68
C SER A 162 23.38 46.65 4.03
N ALA A 163 24.70 46.43 3.94
CA ALA A 163 25.27 45.23 3.34
C ALA A 163 24.91 43.96 4.12
N GLY A 164 25.00 43.98 5.45
CA GLY A 164 24.67 42.83 6.30
C GLY A 164 23.18 42.46 6.25
N ILE A 165 22.30 43.46 6.20
CA ILE A 165 20.85 43.25 6.04
C ILE A 165 20.53 42.71 4.64
N SER A 166 21.19 43.21 3.59
CA SER A 166 21.01 42.70 2.23
C SER A 166 21.41 41.22 2.11
N GLU A 167 22.57 40.83 2.66
CA GLU A 167 23.01 39.43 2.71
C GLU A 167 22.05 38.53 3.50
N ALA A 168 21.52 39.06 4.62
CA ALA A 168 20.51 38.38 5.42
C ALA A 168 19.27 38.09 4.56
N LEU A 169 18.68 39.10 3.92
CA LEU A 169 17.47 38.96 3.10
C LEU A 169 17.67 38.01 1.91
N PHE A 170 18.86 38.01 1.29
CA PHE A 170 19.20 37.05 0.26
C PHE A 170 19.10 35.61 0.75
N THR A 171 19.55 35.33 1.97
CA THR A 171 19.50 33.97 2.57
C THR A 171 18.06 33.45 2.71
N THR A 172 17.12 34.32 3.09
CA THR A 172 15.69 33.95 3.13
C THR A 172 15.12 33.70 1.74
N ALA A 173 15.48 34.53 0.76
CA ALA A 173 15.06 34.31 -0.62
C ALA A 173 15.55 32.94 -1.14
N VAL A 174 16.79 32.56 -0.84
CA VAL A 174 17.32 31.21 -1.17
C VAL A 174 16.48 30.12 -0.50
N GLY A 175 16.15 30.26 0.79
CA GLY A 175 15.30 29.31 1.50
C GLY A 175 13.95 29.07 0.82
N LEU A 176 13.30 30.15 0.34
CA LEU A 176 12.05 30.07 -0.41
C LEU A 176 12.23 29.42 -1.79
N VAL A 177 13.29 29.78 -2.52
CA VAL A 177 13.61 29.17 -3.83
C VAL A 177 13.84 27.67 -3.71
N VAL A 178 14.38 27.18 -2.60
CA VAL A 178 14.54 25.74 -2.33
C VAL A 178 13.21 25.09 -1.95
N ALA A 179 12.41 25.75 -1.12
CA ALA A 179 11.16 25.19 -0.58
C ALA A 179 10.04 25.05 -1.63
N ILE A 180 9.86 26.06 -2.48
CA ILE A 180 8.72 26.13 -3.41
C ILE A 180 8.73 24.97 -4.43
N PRO A 181 9.83 24.66 -5.14
CA PRO A 181 9.88 23.52 -6.04
C PRO A 181 9.71 22.19 -5.29
N ALA A 182 10.27 22.08 -4.07
CA ALA A 182 10.15 20.88 -3.26
C ALA A 182 8.69 20.59 -2.86
N VAL A 183 7.93 21.60 -2.40
CA VAL A 183 6.50 21.40 -2.06
C VAL A 183 5.66 21.07 -3.29
N MET A 184 5.89 21.77 -4.40
CA MET A 184 5.14 21.55 -5.64
C MET A 184 5.33 20.13 -6.17
N THR A 185 6.57 19.66 -6.21
CA THR A 185 6.89 18.32 -6.69
C THR A 185 6.47 17.23 -5.71
N PHE A 186 6.61 17.43 -4.41
CA PHE A 186 6.07 16.53 -3.39
C PHE A 186 4.56 16.32 -3.57
N ASN A 187 3.78 17.41 -3.71
CA ASN A 187 2.33 17.33 -3.90
C ASN A 187 1.96 16.65 -5.23
N TYR A 188 2.66 16.99 -6.31
CA TYR A 188 2.47 16.36 -7.61
C TYR A 188 2.72 14.85 -7.55
N TYR A 189 3.86 14.42 -7.02
CA TYR A 189 4.21 13.01 -6.92
C TYR A 189 3.30 12.25 -5.95
N SER A 190 2.91 12.86 -4.84
CA SER A 190 1.96 12.24 -3.89
C SER A 190 0.62 11.95 -4.57
N THR A 191 0.08 12.91 -5.31
CA THR A 191 -1.18 12.72 -6.07
C THR A 191 -1.02 11.66 -7.16
N GLN A 192 0.13 11.63 -7.82
CA GLN A 192 0.40 10.64 -8.87
C GLN A 192 0.53 9.22 -8.33
N ILE A 193 1.17 9.03 -7.17
CA ILE A 193 1.30 7.73 -6.51
C ILE A 193 -0.05 7.26 -5.98
N GLU A 194 -0.88 8.16 -5.46
CA GLU A 194 -2.23 7.83 -5.01
C GLU A 194 -3.09 7.29 -6.16
N ARG A 195 -3.08 7.96 -7.32
CA ARG A 195 -3.77 7.48 -8.53
C ARG A 195 -3.27 6.10 -8.94
N TYR A 196 -1.96 5.91 -8.91
CA TYR A 196 -1.35 4.62 -9.24
C TYR A 196 -1.73 3.51 -8.26
N THR A 197 -1.88 3.84 -6.98
CA THR A 197 -2.31 2.91 -5.94
C THR A 197 -3.74 2.44 -6.19
N VAL A 198 -4.64 3.37 -6.55
CA VAL A 198 -6.03 3.05 -6.95
C VAL A 198 -6.05 2.13 -8.18
N ASP A 199 -5.25 2.44 -9.20
CA ASP A 199 -5.14 1.61 -10.41
C ASP A 199 -4.64 0.19 -10.09
N MET A 200 -3.60 0.06 -9.26
CA MET A 200 -3.07 -1.25 -8.84
C MET A 200 -4.09 -2.06 -8.03
N ASN A 201 -4.86 -1.42 -7.15
CA ASN A 201 -5.95 -2.08 -6.42
C ASN A 201 -6.98 -2.65 -7.39
N GLY A 202 -7.41 -1.86 -8.37
CA GLY A 202 -8.38 -2.31 -9.38
C GLY A 202 -7.88 -3.51 -10.19
N VAL A 203 -6.64 -3.46 -10.67
CA VAL A 203 -6.03 -4.57 -11.43
C VAL A 203 -5.85 -5.82 -10.56
N GLY A 204 -5.43 -5.66 -9.30
CA GLY A 204 -5.29 -6.77 -8.35
C GLY A 204 -6.63 -7.48 -8.12
N SER A 205 -7.70 -6.73 -7.84
CA SER A 205 -9.04 -7.29 -7.64
C SER A 205 -9.59 -8.00 -8.89
N GLU A 206 -9.37 -7.44 -10.09
CA GLU A 206 -9.78 -8.07 -11.35
C GLU A 206 -9.02 -9.39 -11.59
N LEU A 207 -7.72 -9.41 -11.29
CA LEU A 207 -6.89 -10.62 -11.41
C LEU A 207 -7.36 -11.73 -10.46
N VAL A 208 -7.62 -11.41 -9.19
CA VAL A 208 -8.16 -12.37 -8.21
C VAL A 208 -9.51 -12.91 -8.69
N SER A 209 -10.41 -12.03 -9.13
CA SER A 209 -11.74 -12.43 -9.63
C SER A 209 -11.63 -13.35 -10.85
N PHE A 210 -10.69 -13.08 -11.76
CA PHE A 210 -10.42 -13.93 -12.92
C PHE A 210 -9.92 -15.32 -12.50
N ILE A 211 -8.94 -15.39 -11.60
CA ILE A 211 -8.38 -16.65 -11.09
C ILE A 211 -9.46 -17.47 -10.36
N MET A 212 -10.24 -16.84 -9.48
CA MET A 212 -11.37 -17.49 -8.80
C MET A 212 -12.36 -18.09 -9.81
N ARG A 213 -12.72 -17.32 -10.85
CA ARG A 213 -13.67 -17.79 -11.87
C ARG A 213 -13.13 -18.95 -12.69
N GLU A 214 -11.83 -18.95 -13.01
CA GLU A 214 -11.22 -20.06 -13.73
C GLU A 214 -11.05 -21.29 -12.83
N ALA A 215 -10.66 -21.11 -11.56
CA ALA A 215 -10.57 -22.19 -10.58
C ALA A 215 -11.93 -22.88 -10.35
N MET A 216 -13.03 -22.11 -10.35
CA MET A 216 -14.40 -22.66 -10.29
C MET A 216 -14.87 -23.30 -11.61
N ASN A 217 -14.28 -22.94 -12.75
CA ASN A 217 -14.61 -23.50 -14.07
C ASN A 217 -13.75 -24.71 -14.47
N VAL A 218 -12.79 -25.13 -13.62
CA VAL A 218 -12.14 -26.42 -13.79
C VAL A 218 -13.20 -27.49 -13.50
N PRO A 219 -13.62 -28.31 -14.49
CA PRO A 219 -14.55 -29.39 -14.20
C PRO A 219 -13.90 -30.26 -13.14
N ALA A 220 -14.54 -30.38 -11.98
CA ALA A 220 -14.19 -31.36 -10.99
C ALA A 220 -14.05 -32.69 -11.75
N HIS A 221 -12.83 -33.22 -11.84
CA HIS A 221 -12.64 -34.58 -12.33
C HIS A 221 -13.33 -35.47 -11.30
N VAL A 222 -14.62 -35.74 -11.52
CA VAL A 222 -15.32 -36.82 -10.83
C VAL A 222 -14.60 -38.07 -11.32
N PRO A 223 -13.79 -38.76 -10.49
CA PRO A 223 -13.18 -40.00 -10.88
C PRO A 223 -14.31 -40.91 -11.32
N GLY A 224 -14.21 -41.45 -12.53
CA GLY A 224 -15.29 -42.19 -13.16
C GLY A 224 -15.92 -43.15 -12.17
N ARG A 225 -17.17 -42.88 -11.76
CA ARG A 225 -18.03 -43.92 -11.23
C ARG A 225 -18.17 -44.91 -12.37
N SER A 226 -17.42 -46.01 -12.29
CA SER A 226 -17.70 -47.19 -13.09
C SER A 226 -19.17 -47.51 -12.88
N HIS A 227 -19.99 -47.22 -13.90
CA HIS A 227 -21.35 -47.74 -13.97
C HIS A 227 -21.24 -49.26 -14.03
N HIS A 228 -21.23 -49.91 -12.87
CA HIS A 228 -21.71 -51.27 -12.80
C HIS A 228 -23.22 -51.21 -13.03
N PRO A 229 -23.76 -51.95 -14.02
CA PRO A 229 -25.20 -52.14 -14.11
C PRO A 229 -25.68 -52.73 -12.77
N PRO A 230 -26.89 -52.38 -12.29
CA PRO A 230 -27.45 -53.04 -11.11
C PRO A 230 -27.52 -54.54 -11.41
N GLN A 231 -26.71 -55.33 -10.71
CA GLN A 231 -26.84 -56.77 -10.71
C GLN A 231 -28.18 -57.08 -10.02
N HIS A 232 -29.13 -57.62 -10.78
CA HIS A 232 -30.35 -58.20 -10.24
C HIS A 232 -29.95 -59.25 -9.17
N PRO A 233 -30.39 -59.12 -7.92
CA PRO A 233 -30.21 -60.19 -6.96
C PRO A 233 -31.06 -61.39 -7.42
N SER A 234 -30.39 -62.46 -7.83
CA SER A 234 -31.03 -63.77 -7.99
C SER A 234 -31.67 -64.18 -6.66
N HIS A 235 -32.99 -64.39 -6.68
CA HIS A 235 -33.77 -64.93 -5.57
C HIS A 235 -33.14 -66.18 -4.97
N PRO A 236 -32.93 -66.25 -3.64
CA PRO A 236 -32.83 -67.52 -2.94
C PRO A 236 -34.22 -68.04 -2.54
N PRO A 237 -34.43 -69.37 -2.45
CA PRO A 237 -35.72 -69.97 -2.16
C PRO A 237 -36.14 -69.81 -0.70
N HIS A 238 -37.45 -69.84 -0.49
CA HIS A 238 -38.18 -69.80 0.78
C HIS A 238 -37.50 -70.56 1.95
N GLY A 239 -37.38 -69.90 3.10
CA GLY A 239 -37.03 -70.54 4.37
C GLY A 239 -37.10 -69.61 5.59
N SER A 240 -38.10 -69.86 6.44
CA SER A 240 -38.27 -69.44 7.85
C SER A 240 -38.19 -67.95 8.24
N VAL A 241 -39.35 -67.40 8.62
CA VAL A 241 -39.55 -66.10 9.29
C VAL A 241 -39.18 -66.19 10.77
N PRO A 242 -38.32 -65.30 11.32
CA PRO A 242 -38.21 -65.07 12.76
C PRO A 242 -39.11 -63.91 13.23
N PRO A 243 -39.62 -63.95 14.47
CA PRO A 243 -40.69 -63.07 14.95
C PRO A 243 -40.26 -61.61 15.15
N GLN A 244 -41.18 -60.70 14.85
CA GLN A 244 -41.06 -59.25 15.07
C GLN A 244 -41.00 -58.91 16.57
N GLN A 245 -40.11 -57.99 16.94
CA GLN A 245 -40.13 -57.31 18.25
C GLN A 245 -40.59 -55.85 18.11
N PRO A 246 -41.25 -55.30 19.15
CA PRO A 246 -42.26 -54.26 18.99
C PRO A 246 -41.67 -52.85 18.87
N TYR A 247 -42.43 -52.02 18.15
CA TYR A 247 -42.21 -50.60 17.92
C TYR A 247 -42.14 -49.80 19.23
N GLY A 248 -40.96 -49.23 19.55
CA GLY A 248 -40.72 -48.38 20.71
C GLY A 248 -40.61 -46.90 20.32
N SER A 249 -41.69 -46.17 20.59
CA SER A 249 -41.85 -44.75 20.92
C SER A 249 -40.73 -43.74 20.59
N GLN A 250 -41.08 -42.81 19.72
CA GLN A 250 -40.38 -41.55 19.46
C GLN A 250 -40.26 -40.68 20.72
N HIS A 251 -39.06 -40.15 20.98
CA HIS A 251 -38.86 -38.89 21.71
C HIS A 251 -37.71 -38.12 21.06
N PRO A 252 -37.90 -36.85 20.63
CA PRO A 252 -36.78 -35.99 20.26
C PRO A 252 -36.10 -35.46 21.55
N PRO A 253 -34.76 -35.38 21.61
CA PRO A 253 -34.10 -34.69 22.72
C PRO A 253 -34.28 -33.15 22.61
N PRO A 254 -34.37 -32.45 23.76
CA PRO A 254 -34.73 -31.04 23.82
C PRO A 254 -33.57 -30.10 23.48
N TYR A 255 -33.92 -28.93 22.94
CA TYR A 255 -33.01 -27.78 22.85
C TYR A 255 -32.73 -27.20 24.26
N GLY A 256 -31.45 -26.99 24.57
CA GLY A 256 -31.01 -25.94 25.49
C GLY A 256 -30.31 -26.37 26.77
N SER A 257 -28.98 -26.17 26.83
CA SER A 257 -28.30 -25.59 27.99
C SER A 257 -26.97 -25.01 27.54
N GLN A 258 -26.79 -23.72 27.81
CA GLN A 258 -25.58 -22.95 27.54
C GLN A 258 -24.46 -23.40 28.48
N HIS A 259 -23.29 -23.74 27.92
CA HIS A 259 -22.04 -23.76 28.66
C HIS A 259 -21.30 -22.44 28.41
N PRO A 260 -20.99 -21.63 29.44
CA PRO A 260 -20.05 -20.53 29.28
C PRO A 260 -18.62 -21.07 29.25
N ALA A 261 -17.82 -20.57 28.31
CA ALA A 261 -16.39 -20.83 28.20
C ALA A 261 -15.62 -20.20 29.38
N PRO A 262 -14.48 -20.77 29.80
CA PRO A 262 -13.68 -20.23 30.89
C PRO A 262 -12.98 -18.92 30.52
N ILE A 263 -12.98 -17.99 31.48
CA ILE A 263 -12.37 -16.65 31.42
C ILE A 263 -10.84 -16.78 31.48
N ASN A 264 -10.16 -16.22 30.47
CA ASN A 264 -8.70 -16.11 30.43
C ASN A 264 -8.21 -14.92 31.32
N PRO A 265 -7.35 -15.12 32.34
CA PRO A 265 -6.95 -14.06 33.27
C PRO A 265 -5.91 -13.04 32.77
N HIS A 266 -5.46 -13.11 31.52
CA HIS A 266 -4.36 -12.25 31.04
C HIS A 266 -4.75 -11.43 29.81
N ALA A 267 -5.47 -10.33 30.05
CA ALA A 267 -5.56 -9.21 29.11
C ALA A 267 -5.12 -7.92 29.83
N PRO A 268 -4.17 -7.14 29.29
CA PRO A 268 -3.72 -5.89 29.89
C PRO A 268 -4.76 -4.77 29.71
N THR A 269 -5.05 -4.10 30.81
CA THR A 269 -5.97 -2.97 30.98
C THR A 269 -5.55 -1.77 30.12
N SER A 270 -6.31 -1.45 29.06
CA SER A 270 -6.21 -0.16 28.39
C SER A 270 -7.16 0.84 29.07
N VAL A 271 -6.58 1.78 29.80
CA VAL A 271 -7.26 2.90 30.45
C VAL A 271 -7.72 3.91 29.40
N HIS A 272 -9.03 4.16 29.34
CA HIS A 272 -9.65 5.26 28.60
C HIS A 272 -9.70 6.51 29.50
N PRO A 273 -9.22 7.69 29.08
CA PRO A 273 -9.57 8.94 29.74
C PRO A 273 -10.84 9.54 29.12
N GLN A 274 -11.66 10.08 30.00
CA GLN A 274 -12.96 10.71 29.75
C GLN A 274 -12.85 11.98 28.90
N ALA A 275 -13.84 12.15 28.03
CA ALA A 275 -14.11 13.38 27.30
C ALA A 275 -14.66 14.46 28.26
N GLY A 276 -13.90 15.54 28.44
CA GLY A 276 -14.38 16.79 29.00
C GLY A 276 -15.05 17.62 27.90
N GLY A 277 -16.33 17.91 28.07
CA GLY A 277 -17.10 18.77 27.16
C GLY A 277 -16.70 20.24 27.31
N SER A 278 -16.24 20.86 26.23
CA SER A 278 -16.21 22.31 26.06
C SER A 278 -17.30 22.72 25.06
N GLY A 279 -18.27 23.50 25.52
CA GLY A 279 -19.36 24.03 24.71
C GLY A 279 -18.86 25.03 23.67
N TYR A 280 -19.38 24.89 22.45
CA TYR A 280 -19.35 25.92 21.42
C TYR A 280 -20.77 26.49 21.25
N PRO A 281 -20.98 27.81 21.28
CA PRO A 281 -22.27 28.40 20.95
C PRO A 281 -22.45 28.48 19.41
N PRO A 282 -23.70 28.47 18.90
CA PRO A 282 -23.98 28.50 17.46
C PRO A 282 -23.74 29.89 16.84
N PRO A 283 -23.37 29.98 15.54
CA PRO A 283 -23.07 31.24 14.87
C PRO A 283 -24.35 32.05 14.56
N GLY A 284 -24.33 33.31 14.99
CA GLY A 284 -25.36 34.31 14.68
C GLY A 284 -25.21 34.87 13.26
N TYR A 285 -26.36 35.12 12.62
CA TYR A 285 -26.44 35.82 11.33
C TYR A 285 -26.19 37.33 11.48
N PRO A 286 -25.58 38.00 10.49
CA PRO A 286 -25.41 39.45 10.50
C PRO A 286 -26.74 40.18 10.17
N PRO A 287 -27.02 41.34 10.79
CA PRO A 287 -28.14 42.18 10.40
C PRO A 287 -27.84 42.99 9.13
N ARG A 288 -28.93 43.36 8.44
CA ARG A 288 -29.01 44.16 7.21
C ARG A 288 -28.52 45.59 7.37
#